data_AF-A0A2K3JVA1-F1
#
_entry.id   AF-A0A2K3JVA1-F1
#
_cell.length_a   1.000
_cell.length_b   1.000
_cell.length_c   1.000
_cell.angle_alpha   90.00
_cell.angle_beta   90.00
_cell.angle_gamma   90.00
#
_symmetry.space_group_name_H-M   'P 1'
#
loop_
_entity.id
_entity.type
_entity.pdbx_description
1 polymer ?
#
loop_
_entity_poly.entity_id
_entity_poly.type
_entity_poly.pdbx_seq_one_letter_code
_entity_poly.pdbx_strand_id
1 'polypeptide(L)'
;MDKPVFLEDGSPQLDEEGEQVTEWGLRFPLSWSSEHFVMRTDEYLTAAEDLTPAEMAGFEKLKVYVDGFKPCRVITSLGDAALDKHGKPRIEPRFVNTKLLLSCKTAAAENTLLGILL
;
A
#
# COMPACT_ATOMS: atom_id res chain seq x y z
N MET A 1 17.94 5.75 5.06
CA MET A 1 19.23 5.17 4.66
C MET A 1 19.94 6.26 3.92
N ASP A 2 21.17 6.53 4.31
CA ASP A 2 21.97 7.59 3.70
C ASP A 2 22.27 7.23 2.24
N LYS A 3 21.92 8.12 1.33
CA LYS A 3 22.19 7.98 -0.10
C LYS A 3 23.36 8.88 -0.49
N PRO A 4 24.37 8.35 -1.21
CA PRO A 4 25.45 9.18 -1.73
C PRO A 4 24.93 10.20 -2.73
N VAL A 5 25.38 11.45 -2.61
CA VAL A 5 25.06 12.53 -3.55
C VAL A 5 26.10 12.59 -4.66
N PHE A 6 25.64 12.80 -5.89
CA PHE A 6 26.48 12.92 -7.08
C PHE A 6 26.19 14.24 -7.80
N LEU A 7 27.22 14.82 -8.43
CA LEU A 7 27.12 15.98 -9.30
C LEU A 7 26.53 15.57 -10.68
N GLU A 8 26.17 16.55 -11.51
CA GLU A 8 25.58 16.29 -12.84
C GLU A 8 26.51 15.50 -13.78
N ASP A 9 27.83 15.59 -13.58
CA ASP A 9 28.82 14.83 -14.33
C ASP A 9 29.00 13.39 -13.82
N GLY A 10 28.25 12.99 -12.79
CA GLY A 10 28.29 11.67 -12.17
C GLY A 10 29.40 11.50 -11.12
N SER A 11 30.19 12.53 -10.83
CA SER A 11 31.21 12.46 -9.78
C SER A 11 30.61 12.60 -8.36
N PRO A 12 31.23 12.00 -7.32
CA PRO A 12 30.79 12.16 -5.93
C PRO A 12 30.83 13.64 -5.49
N GLN A 13 29.76 14.12 -4.86
CA GLN A 13 29.83 15.39 -4.13
C GLN A 13 30.59 15.16 -2.83
N LEU A 14 31.63 15.96 -2.57
CA LEU A 14 32.45 15.88 -1.35
C LEU A 14 32.16 17.06 -0.40
N ASP A 15 32.30 16.84 0.90
CA ASP A 15 32.25 17.88 1.93
C ASP A 15 33.61 18.59 2.12
N GLU A 16 33.71 19.44 3.15
CA GLU A 16 34.92 20.23 3.43
C GLU A 16 36.11 19.35 3.86
N GLU A 17 35.82 18.16 4.39
CA GLU A 17 36.80 17.15 4.80
C GLU A 17 37.19 16.21 3.66
N GLY A 18 36.51 16.30 2.51
CA GLY A 18 36.74 15.45 1.34
C GLY A 18 35.99 14.11 1.39
N GLU A 19 35.04 13.95 2.33
CA GLU A 19 34.19 12.77 2.45
C GLU A 19 32.94 12.91 1.58
N GLN A 20 32.39 11.78 1.13
CA GLN A 20 31.23 11.82 0.24
C GLN A 20 29.97 12.28 0.99
N VAL A 21 29.37 13.36 0.50
CA VAL A 21 28.11 13.89 1.03
C VAL A 21 27.03 12.84 0.89
N THR A 22 26.31 12.58 1.98
CA THR A 22 25.13 11.73 1.98
C THR A 22 23.88 12.50 2.35
N GLU A 23 22.79 12.26 1.62
CA GLU A 23 21.48 12.79 1.95
C GLU A 23 20.59 11.76 2.64
N TRP A 24 19.67 12.25 3.47
CA TRP A 24 18.66 11.41 4.11
C TRP A 24 17.65 10.88 3.09
N GLY A 25 17.91 9.69 2.58
CA GLY A 25 16.99 8.96 1.71
C GLY A 25 15.89 8.27 2.50
N LEU A 26 14.63 8.66 2.28
CA LEU A 26 13.47 7.86 2.68
C LEU A 26 13.54 6.51 1.97
N ARG A 27 13.82 5.45 2.73
CA ARG A 27 13.79 4.06 2.25
C ARG A 27 12.35 3.55 2.35
N PHE A 28 11.43 4.21 1.66
CA PHE A 28 10.17 3.54 1.35
C PHE A 28 10.53 2.42 0.36
N PRO A 29 10.15 1.15 0.62
CA PRO A 29 10.29 0.07 -0.37
C PRO A 29 9.53 0.36 -1.68
N LEU A 30 8.71 1.42 -1.67
CA LEU A 30 7.92 1.93 -2.77
C LEU A 30 8.30 3.39 -3.09
N SER A 31 9.60 3.74 -3.10
CA SER A 31 10.02 5.03 -3.64
C SER A 31 9.91 4.99 -5.16
N TRP A 32 8.85 5.58 -5.70
CA TRP A 32 8.62 5.67 -7.13
C TRP A 32 9.64 6.62 -7.76
N SER A 33 10.45 6.12 -8.69
CA SER A 33 11.31 6.92 -9.57
C SER A 33 10.71 7.01 -10.97
N SER A 34 11.25 7.88 -11.83
CA SER A 34 10.86 7.95 -13.24
C SER A 34 11.02 6.60 -13.97
N GLU A 35 11.99 5.80 -13.57
CA GLU A 35 12.24 4.44 -14.07
C GLU A 35 11.04 3.51 -13.87
N HIS A 36 10.29 3.69 -12.78
CA HIS A 36 9.11 2.89 -12.49
C HIS A 36 7.98 3.09 -13.52
N PHE A 37 7.95 4.23 -14.22
CA PHE A 37 6.99 4.49 -15.29
C PHE A 37 7.39 3.84 -16.63
N VAL A 38 8.64 3.41 -16.76
CA VAL A 38 9.16 2.74 -17.96
C VAL A 38 8.92 1.24 -17.88
N MET A 39 8.95 0.66 -16.67
CA MET A 39 8.69 -0.76 -16.44
C MET A 39 7.23 -1.11 -16.75
N ARG A 40 7.03 -2.29 -17.35
CA ARG A 40 5.69 -2.80 -17.64
C ARG A 40 5.03 -3.33 -16.38
N THR A 41 3.70 -3.41 -16.39
CA THR A 41 2.93 -3.89 -15.23
C THR A 41 3.33 -5.29 -14.79
N ASP A 42 3.67 -6.17 -15.73
CA ASP A 42 4.11 -7.55 -15.46
C ASP A 42 5.42 -7.63 -14.68
N GLU A 43 6.29 -6.62 -14.78
CA GLU A 43 7.55 -6.56 -14.01
C GLU A 43 7.32 -6.33 -12.50
N TYR A 44 6.09 -5.95 -12.11
CA TYR A 44 5.68 -5.79 -10.71
C TYR A 44 4.86 -6.98 -10.18
N LEU A 45 4.63 -8.00 -11.01
CA LEU A 45 3.88 -9.18 -10.62
C LEU A 45 4.83 -10.29 -10.22
N THR A 46 4.56 -10.92 -9.08
CA THR A 46 5.23 -12.15 -8.67
C THR A 46 4.24 -13.30 -8.85
N ALA A 47 4.61 -14.33 -9.61
CA ALA A 47 3.76 -15.49 -9.77
C ALA A 47 3.76 -16.33 -8.50
N ALA A 48 2.68 -17.09 -8.26
CA ALA A 48 2.53 -17.86 -7.04
C ALA A 48 3.61 -18.95 -6.92
N GLU A 49 4.04 -19.51 -8.05
CA GLU A 49 5.11 -20.48 -8.19
C GLU A 49 6.50 -19.95 -7.84
N ASP A 50 6.70 -18.62 -7.90
CA ASP A 50 7.98 -17.97 -7.59
C ASP A 50 8.13 -17.65 -6.11
N LEU A 51 7.05 -17.76 -5.33
CA LEU A 51 7.07 -17.50 -3.89
C LEU A 51 7.74 -18.66 -3.15
N THR A 52 8.68 -18.32 -2.27
CA THR A 52 9.19 -19.30 -1.29
C THR A 52 8.05 -19.76 -0.37
N PRO A 53 8.17 -20.94 0.28
CA PRO A 53 7.14 -21.40 1.23
C PRO A 53 6.82 -20.41 2.35
N ALA A 54 7.82 -19.64 2.79
CA ALA A 54 7.64 -18.60 3.81
C ALA A 54 6.86 -17.39 3.28
N GLU A 55 7.16 -16.94 2.06
CA GLU A 55 6.43 -15.84 1.41
C GLU A 55 5.00 -16.23 1.10
N MET A 56 4.76 -17.45 0.61
CA MET A 56 3.42 -18.00 0.40
C MET A 56 2.61 -18.00 1.70
N ALA A 57 3.21 -18.44 2.81
CA ALA A 57 2.55 -18.41 4.12
C ALA A 57 2.25 -16.96 4.59
N GLY A 58 3.13 -16.01 4.29
CA GLY A 58 2.89 -14.58 4.53
C GLY A 58 1.75 -14.03 3.68
N PHE A 59 1.71 -14.38 2.41
CA PHE A 59 0.66 -13.98 1.46
C PHE A 59 -0.71 -14.51 1.85
N GLU A 60 -0.82 -15.78 2.29
CA GLU A 60 -2.08 -16.33 2.77
C GLU A 60 -2.58 -15.64 4.06
N LYS A 61 -1.68 -15.26 4.97
CA LYS A 61 -2.06 -14.43 6.13
C LYS A 61 -2.62 -13.07 5.71
N LEU A 62 -2.01 -12.43 4.71
CA LEU A 62 -2.51 -11.17 4.15
C LEU A 62 -3.89 -11.33 3.50
N LYS A 63 -4.11 -12.42 2.75
CA LYS A 63 -5.42 -12.72 2.16
C LYS A 63 -6.50 -12.86 3.23
N VAL A 64 -6.25 -13.64 4.28
CA VAL A 64 -7.20 -13.80 5.40
C VAL A 64 -7.47 -12.46 6.10
N TYR A 65 -6.43 -11.64 6.30
CA TYR A 65 -6.58 -10.32 6.90
C TYR A 65 -7.47 -9.39 6.06
N VAL A 66 -7.25 -9.33 4.75
CA VAL A 66 -8.03 -8.50 3.81
C VAL A 66 -9.47 -9.01 3.66
N ASP A 67 -9.68 -10.33 3.67
CA ASP A 67 -11.02 -10.93 3.61
C ASP A 67 -11.86 -10.60 4.87
N GLY A 68 -11.19 -10.28 5.99
CA GLY A 68 -11.85 -9.77 7.20
C GLY A 68 -12.46 -8.37 7.06
N PHE A 69 -12.15 -7.63 5.99
CA PHE A 69 -12.64 -6.26 5.82
C PHE A 69 -14.11 -6.29 5.39
N LYS A 70 -15.00 -5.63 6.15
CA LYS A 70 -16.41 -5.60 5.78
C LYS A 70 -16.65 -4.72 4.55
N PRO A 71 -17.21 -5.28 3.46
CA PRO A 71 -17.59 -4.48 2.31
C PRO A 71 -18.74 -3.53 2.67
N CYS A 72 -18.90 -2.46 1.90
CA CYS A 72 -19.92 -1.45 2.16
C CYS A 72 -21.22 -1.77 1.42
N ARG A 73 -22.36 -1.55 2.07
CA ARG A 73 -23.64 -1.49 1.37
C ARG A 73 -23.74 -0.14 0.68
N VAL A 74 -24.05 -0.14 -0.61
CA VAL A 74 -24.31 1.10 -1.34
C VAL A 74 -25.66 1.63 -0.90
N ILE A 75 -25.69 2.88 -0.45
CA ILE A 75 -26.89 3.56 -0.01
C ILE A 75 -27.27 4.60 -1.08
N THR A 76 -28.55 4.65 -1.43
CA THR A 76 -29.10 5.66 -2.34
C THR A 76 -29.13 7.03 -1.68
N SER A 77 -29.34 8.09 -2.45
CA SER A 77 -29.49 9.45 -1.91
C SER A 77 -30.65 9.59 -0.92
N LEU A 78 -31.60 8.65 -0.89
CA LEU A 78 -32.75 8.61 0.01
C LEU A 78 -32.48 7.85 1.31
N GLY A 79 -31.29 7.23 1.46
CA GLY A 79 -30.94 6.43 2.64
C GLY A 79 -31.27 4.94 2.53
N ASP A 80 -31.94 4.51 1.45
CA ASP A 80 -32.26 3.10 1.22
C ASP A 80 -31.09 2.32 0.61
N ALA A 81 -31.03 1.02 0.82
CA ALA A 81 -30.05 0.15 0.17
C ALA A 81 -30.25 0.15 -1.35
N ALA A 82 -29.21 0.52 -2.10
CA ALA A 82 -29.21 0.39 -3.55
C ALA A 82 -29.26 -1.09 -3.91
N LEU A 83 -30.09 -1.45 -4.90
CA LEU A 83 -30.26 -2.82 -5.35
C LEU A 83 -29.47 -3.08 -6.64
N ASP A 84 -29.00 -4.31 -6.82
CA ASP A 84 -28.40 -4.79 -8.06
C ASP A 84 -29.48 -5.18 -9.10
N LYS A 85 -29.03 -5.65 -10.27
CA LYS A 85 -29.91 -6.11 -11.36
C LYS A 85 -30.81 -7.30 -10.99
N HIS A 86 -30.57 -7.94 -9.85
CA HIS A 86 -31.35 -9.06 -9.33
C HIS A 86 -32.20 -8.67 -8.11
N GLY A 87 -32.25 -7.38 -7.76
CA GLY A 87 -33.02 -6.89 -6.61
C GLY A 87 -32.36 -7.17 -5.26
N LYS A 88 -31.08 -7.58 -5.22
CA LYS A 88 -30.35 -7.78 -3.96
C LYS A 88 -29.60 -6.52 -3.56
N PRO A 89 -29.36 -6.27 -2.25
CA PRO A 89 -28.53 -5.15 -1.82
C PRO A 89 -27.16 -5.17 -2.51
N ARG A 90 -26.83 -4.06 -3.15
CA ARG A 90 -25.54 -3.85 -3.80
C ARG A 90 -24.47 -3.71 -2.72
N ILE A 91 -23.51 -4.63 -2.77
CA ILE A 91 -22.35 -4.67 -1.89
C ILE A 91 -21.14 -4.30 -2.74
N GLU A 92 -20.32 -3.37 -2.25
CA GLU A 92 -19.10 -2.93 -2.93
C GLU A 92 -17.90 -2.97 -2.00
N PRO A 93 -16.68 -3.08 -2.55
CA PRO A 93 -15.46 -2.85 -1.77
C PRO A 93 -15.56 -1.54 -1.01
N ARG A 94 -15.26 -1.58 0.29
CA ARG A 94 -15.24 -0.37 1.12
C ARG A 94 -14.00 0.45 0.77
N PHE A 95 -14.19 1.74 0.53
CA PHE A 95 -13.06 2.67 0.46
C PHE A 95 -12.44 2.83 1.84
N VAL A 96 -11.14 2.51 1.96
CA VAL A 96 -10.38 2.69 3.20
C VAL A 96 -9.80 4.10 3.22
N ASN A 97 -10.18 4.90 4.21
CA ASN A 97 -9.54 6.19 4.43
C ASN A 97 -8.15 5.98 5.04
N THR A 98 -7.14 5.85 4.17
CA THR A 98 -5.76 5.58 4.56
C THR A 98 -5.17 6.68 5.43
N LYS A 99 -5.58 7.94 5.25
CA LYS A 99 -5.14 9.06 6.11
C LYS A 99 -5.60 8.87 7.55
N LEU A 100 -6.88 8.54 7.75
CA LEU A 100 -7.42 8.27 9.09
C LEU A 100 -6.82 7.01 9.69
N LEU A 101 -6.67 5.95 8.88
CA LEU A 101 -6.08 4.70 9.32
C LEU A 101 -4.65 4.89 9.84
N LEU A 102 -3.81 5.61 9.10
CA LEU A 102 -2.43 5.94 9.51
C LEU A 102 -2.36 6.86 10.74
N SER A 103 -3.44 7.57 11.06
CA SER A 103 -3.52 8.43 12.25
C SER A 103 -4.02 7.71 13.50
N CYS A 104 -4.47 6.45 13.38
CA CYS A 104 -4.94 5.67 14.51
C CYS A 104 -3.81 5.41 15.51
N LYS A 105 -4.17 5.38 16.80
CA LYS A 105 -3.23 5.09 17.90
C LYS A 105 -3.51 3.75 18.58
N THR A 106 -4.57 3.07 18.16
CA THR A 106 -5.05 1.82 18.77
C THR A 106 -5.58 0.89 17.70
N ALA A 107 -5.34 -0.41 17.87
CA ALA A 107 -5.86 -1.45 16.99
C ALA A 107 -7.39 -1.47 16.90
N ALA A 108 -8.10 -1.07 17.97
CA ALA A 108 -9.55 -0.98 17.97
C ALA A 108 -10.07 0.11 16.99
N ALA A 109 -9.39 1.27 16.94
CA ALA A 109 -9.73 2.33 16.00
C ALA A 109 -9.44 1.90 14.55
N GLU A 110 -8.29 1.23 14.32
CA GLU A 110 -7.92 0.67 13.02
C GLU A 110 -8.95 -0.34 12.53
N ASN A 111 -9.29 -1.33 13.36
CA ASN A 111 -10.27 -2.36 13.06
C ASN A 111 -11.64 -1.77 12.72
N THR A 112 -12.06 -0.72 13.44
CA THR A 112 -13.31 0.00 13.14
C THR A 112 -13.28 0.61 11.73
N LEU A 113 -12.18 1.28 11.35
CA LEU A 113 -12.04 1.88 10.02
C LEU A 113 -11.96 0.84 8.89
N LEU A 114 -11.31 -0.29 9.16
CA LEU A 114 -11.23 -1.43 8.22
C LEU A 114 -12.53 -2.25 8.18
N GLY A 115 -13.45 -2.02 9.12
CA GLY A 115 -14.68 -2.79 9.23
C GLY A 115 -14.49 -4.20 9.80
N ILE A 116 -13.35 -4.49 10.39
CA ILE A 116 -13.07 -5.72 11.11
C ILE A 116 -13.76 -5.57 12.47
N LEU A 117 -14.89 -6.25 12.69
CA LEU A 117 -15.53 -6.28 14.02
C LEU A 117 -14.70 -7.20 14.91
N LEU A 118 -14.36 -6.72 16.12
CA LEU A 118 -13.82 -7.53 17.22
C LEU A 118 -14.87 -8.52 17.73
#